data_AF-A0A7W1JHU4-F1
#
_entry.id   AF-A0A7W1JHU4-F1
#
_cell.length_a   1.000
_cell.length_b   1.000
_cell.length_c   1.000
_cell.angle_alpha   90.00
_cell.angle_beta   90.00
_cell.angle_gamma   90.00
#
_symmetry.space_group_name_H-M   'P 1'
#
loop_
_entity.id
_entity.type
_entity.pdbx_description
1 polymer ?
#
loop_
_entity_poly.entity_id
_entity_poly.type
_entity_poly.pdbx_seq_one_letter_code
_entity_poly.pdbx_strand_id
1 'polypeptide(L)'
;MATRPGLAVAAAIVLHGRLLAARRTEPAALAGSWELPGGKVDTGEDPERALVRELGEELDCEVEVLRRLPGEQPLTGGHRLWVYECRLDAGEPQPLEHDALRWLAPEELADVAWLPADQPFVNALRDRLLDGEPMAGGNVGGAVRIGSTVRRPTGPWTPAVHALLAHLGAAGLDGVPRVLGVDERGREVLTYVPGRVAAQDGETVRDVDVQQLGEWLRRYHAAVLEFRPPAVLRWRTVDRPLEAGEIVCHHDVAPYNAVMDGDRLVGVIDWDMAGPGRPLEDLSFAAWNCVPLHADVGAAESARRLRLLCSAYGGAEPGAVLAGVVPRIETAVAKIAAGQRAGDPGMCNLAAVGEPERTAKAVARLRVRLPAITAELG
;
A
#
# COMPACT_ATOMS: atom_id res chain seq x y z
N MET A 1 -46.52 -24.79 -23.86
CA MET A 1 -45.82 -23.94 -24.84
C MET A 1 -44.45 -23.66 -24.26
N ALA A 2 -43.37 -24.06 -24.94
CA ALA A 2 -42.03 -23.66 -24.51
C ALA A 2 -41.91 -22.14 -24.67
N THR A 3 -41.57 -21.44 -23.59
CA THR A 3 -41.21 -20.02 -23.60
C THR A 3 -40.11 -19.80 -24.65
N ARG A 4 -40.24 -18.77 -25.48
CA ARG A 4 -39.17 -18.43 -26.43
C ARG A 4 -37.91 -18.09 -25.64
N PRO A 5 -36.73 -18.57 -26.06
CA PRO A 5 -35.48 -18.22 -25.40
C PRO A 5 -35.30 -16.70 -25.44
N GLY A 6 -35.22 -16.09 -24.26
CA GLY A 6 -35.07 -14.65 -24.07
C GLY A 6 -33.68 -14.29 -23.52
N LEU A 7 -33.43 -12.99 -23.38
CA LEU A 7 -32.19 -12.45 -22.82
C LEU A 7 -32.44 -11.97 -21.38
N ALA A 8 -31.48 -12.24 -20.51
CA ALA A 8 -31.35 -11.61 -19.20
C ALA A 8 -30.06 -10.78 -19.18
N VAL A 9 -30.09 -9.67 -18.45
CA VAL A 9 -28.98 -8.74 -18.29
C VAL A 9 -28.67 -8.57 -16.80
N ALA A 10 -27.39 -8.50 -16.46
CA ALA A 10 -26.95 -8.23 -15.10
C ALA A 10 -25.83 -7.19 -15.07
N ALA A 11 -25.67 -6.54 -13.92
CA ALA A 11 -24.69 -5.49 -13.71
C ALA A 11 -23.55 -5.90 -12.80
N ALA A 12 -22.33 -5.70 -13.28
CA ALA A 12 -21.12 -5.68 -12.48
C ALA A 12 -20.88 -4.25 -11.99
N ILE A 13 -21.37 -3.96 -10.78
CA ILE A 13 -21.20 -2.65 -10.12
C ILE A 13 -20.04 -2.76 -9.13
N VAL A 14 -18.98 -1.99 -9.37
CA VAL A 14 -17.79 -1.94 -8.50
C VAL A 14 -17.70 -0.59 -7.81
N LEU A 15 -17.62 -0.60 -6.48
CA LEU A 15 -17.41 0.59 -5.67
C LEU A 15 -16.29 0.35 -4.67
N HIS A 16 -15.30 1.26 -4.62
CA HIS A 16 -14.13 1.15 -3.74
C HIS A 16 -13.39 -0.20 -3.81
N GLY A 17 -13.33 -0.80 -5.01
CA GLY A 17 -12.69 -2.10 -5.25
C GLY A 17 -13.51 -3.31 -4.78
N ARG A 18 -14.79 -3.13 -4.44
CA ARG A 18 -15.72 -4.19 -4.04
C ARG A 18 -16.83 -4.33 -5.09
N LEU A 19 -17.21 -5.57 -5.37
CA LEU A 19 -18.30 -5.90 -6.29
C LEU A 19 -19.61 -6.03 -5.51
N LEU A 20 -20.69 -5.44 -6.02
CA LEU A 20 -22.04 -5.64 -5.47
C LEU A 20 -22.54 -7.04 -5.83
N ALA A 21 -23.00 -7.77 -4.81
CA ALA A 21 -23.64 -9.07 -4.95
C ALA A 21 -25.03 -9.02 -4.30
N ALA A 22 -26.00 -9.66 -4.94
CA ALA A 22 -27.38 -9.75 -4.46
C ALA A 22 -27.72 -11.22 -4.16
N ARG A 23 -28.44 -11.47 -3.07
CA ARG A 23 -28.80 -12.84 -2.65
C ARG A 23 -30.25 -13.15 -2.96
N ARG A 24 -30.45 -14.27 -3.65
CA ARG A 24 -31.77 -14.70 -4.13
C ARG A 24 -32.66 -15.18 -3.00
N THR A 25 -33.93 -14.82 -3.11
CA THR A 25 -35.06 -15.32 -2.30
C THR A 25 -35.83 -16.42 -3.03
N GLU A 26 -35.93 -16.31 -4.35
CA GLU A 26 -36.67 -17.25 -5.21
C GLU A 26 -35.89 -17.63 -6.48
N PRO A 27 -36.22 -18.78 -7.11
CA PRO A 27 -37.06 -19.85 -6.60
C PRO A 27 -36.39 -20.60 -5.44
N ALA A 28 -37.16 -21.33 -4.61
CA ALA A 28 -36.68 -21.98 -3.39
C ALA A 28 -35.43 -22.89 -3.59
N ALA A 29 -35.26 -23.48 -4.77
CA ALA A 29 -34.09 -24.30 -5.11
C ALA A 29 -32.77 -23.51 -5.22
N LEU A 30 -32.85 -22.19 -5.43
CA LEU A 30 -31.71 -21.27 -5.57
C LEU A 30 -31.67 -20.21 -4.46
N ALA A 31 -32.60 -20.28 -3.49
CA ALA A 31 -32.64 -19.34 -2.38
C ALA A 31 -31.35 -19.43 -1.55
N GLY A 32 -30.77 -18.26 -1.25
CA GLY A 32 -29.48 -18.15 -0.56
C GLY A 32 -28.24 -18.14 -1.47
N SER A 33 -28.39 -18.44 -2.76
CA SER A 33 -27.33 -18.23 -3.77
C SER A 33 -27.17 -16.76 -4.11
N TRP A 34 -25.97 -16.39 -4.56
CA TRP A 34 -25.59 -15.02 -4.91
C TRP A 34 -25.53 -14.83 -6.43
N GLU A 35 -25.87 -13.64 -6.88
CA GLU A 35 -25.84 -13.26 -8.30
C GLU A 35 -25.45 -11.79 -8.49
N LEU A 36 -25.12 -11.45 -9.72
CA LEU A 36 -25.05 -10.05 -10.16
C LEU A 36 -26.49 -9.53 -10.34
N PRO A 37 -26.84 -8.35 -9.80
CA PRO A 37 -28.19 -7.83 -9.87
C PRO A 37 -28.61 -7.47 -11.30
N GLY A 38 -29.91 -7.56 -11.58
CA GLY A 38 -30.50 -7.34 -12.90
C GLY A 38 -31.52 -8.42 -13.26
N GLY A 39 -32.17 -8.26 -14.40
CA GLY A 39 -33.30 -9.10 -14.76
C GLY A 39 -33.50 -9.32 -16.24
N LYS A 40 -34.76 -9.50 -16.64
CA LYS A 40 -35.11 -9.97 -17.99
C LYS A 40 -35.27 -8.79 -18.95
N VAL A 41 -34.84 -9.00 -20.19
CA VAL A 41 -35.09 -8.05 -21.28
C VAL A 41 -36.44 -8.36 -21.90
N ASP A 42 -37.31 -7.36 -21.94
CA ASP A 42 -38.62 -7.50 -22.57
C ASP A 42 -38.52 -7.59 -24.10
N THR A 43 -39.56 -8.12 -24.74
CA THR A 43 -39.56 -8.32 -26.19
C THR A 43 -39.47 -6.98 -26.93
N GLY A 44 -38.36 -6.75 -27.62
CA GLY A 44 -38.09 -5.51 -28.35
C GLY A 44 -37.49 -4.39 -27.50
N GLU A 45 -37.24 -4.65 -26.21
CA GLU A 45 -36.53 -3.74 -25.32
C GLU A 45 -35.02 -3.75 -25.64
N ASP A 46 -34.39 -2.59 -25.50
CA ASP A 46 -32.93 -2.49 -25.58
C ASP A 46 -32.30 -3.06 -24.30
N PRO A 47 -31.29 -3.94 -24.39
CA PRO A 47 -30.70 -4.60 -23.22
C PRO A 47 -30.12 -3.64 -22.17
N GLU A 48 -29.54 -2.50 -22.58
CA GLU A 48 -28.97 -1.54 -21.63
C GLU A 48 -30.08 -0.77 -20.91
N ARG A 49 -31.14 -0.41 -21.63
CA ARG A 49 -32.35 0.18 -21.02
C ARG A 49 -33.06 -0.76 -20.06
N ALA A 50 -33.15 -2.04 -20.42
CA ALA A 50 -33.68 -3.08 -19.55
C ALA A 50 -32.87 -3.15 -18.26
N LEU A 51 -31.54 -3.18 -18.36
CA LEU A 51 -30.67 -3.24 -17.18
C LEU A 51 -30.86 -2.06 -16.24
N VAL A 52 -30.92 -0.83 -16.76
CA VAL A 52 -31.16 0.37 -15.94
C VAL A 52 -32.52 0.32 -15.25
N ARG A 53 -33.57 -0.12 -15.95
CA ARG A 53 -34.92 -0.29 -15.38
C ARG A 53 -34.91 -1.32 -14.24
N GLU A 54 -34.37 -2.50 -14.49
CA GLU A 54 -34.31 -3.61 -13.53
C GLU A 54 -33.54 -3.19 -12.26
N LEU A 55 -32.39 -2.51 -12.40
CA LEU A 55 -31.65 -2.03 -11.22
C LEU A 55 -32.40 -0.95 -10.44
N GLY A 56 -33.16 -0.08 -11.11
CA GLY A 56 -34.04 0.88 -10.43
C GLY A 56 -35.14 0.18 -9.63
N GLU A 57 -35.73 -0.88 -10.19
CA GLU A 57 -36.82 -1.66 -9.58
C GLU A 57 -36.31 -2.56 -8.44
N GLU A 58 -35.19 -3.25 -8.63
CA GLU A 58 -34.63 -4.20 -7.65
C GLU A 58 -33.80 -3.53 -6.55
N LEU A 59 -33.14 -2.41 -6.86
CA LEU A 59 -32.12 -1.81 -5.99
C LEU A 59 -32.34 -0.35 -5.58
N ASP A 60 -33.34 0.36 -6.11
CA ASP A 60 -33.53 1.80 -5.85
C ASP A 60 -32.27 2.65 -6.17
N CYS A 61 -31.59 2.35 -7.27
CA CYS A 61 -30.39 3.06 -7.68
C CYS A 61 -30.34 3.40 -9.17
N GLU A 62 -29.56 4.44 -9.50
CA GLU A 62 -29.30 4.86 -10.87
C GLU A 62 -27.87 4.48 -11.27
N VAL A 63 -27.73 3.89 -12.46
CA VAL A 63 -26.43 3.49 -12.99
C VAL A 63 -26.21 3.98 -14.42
N GLU A 64 -24.95 4.24 -14.73
CA GLU A 64 -24.46 4.38 -16.10
C GLU A 64 -23.93 3.02 -16.59
N VAL A 65 -24.44 2.55 -17.72
CA VAL A 65 -23.92 1.36 -18.41
C VAL A 65 -22.67 1.74 -19.19
N LEU A 66 -21.54 1.11 -18.87
CA LEU A 66 -20.24 1.46 -19.48
C LEU A 66 -19.93 0.58 -20.69
N ARG A 67 -19.98 -0.74 -20.50
CA ARG A 67 -19.69 -1.73 -21.56
C ARG A 67 -20.19 -3.11 -21.20
N ARG A 68 -20.49 -3.92 -22.21
CA ARG A 68 -20.74 -5.35 -22.04
C ARG A 68 -19.44 -6.11 -21.76
N LEU A 69 -19.46 -7.00 -20.78
CA LEU A 69 -18.35 -7.93 -20.55
C LEU A 69 -18.32 -9.00 -21.66
N PRO A 70 -17.13 -9.48 -22.05
CA PRO A 70 -17.01 -10.54 -23.05
C PRO A 70 -17.71 -11.84 -22.61
N GLY A 71 -18.36 -12.52 -23.56
CA GLY A 71 -19.03 -13.80 -23.36
C GLY A 71 -20.54 -13.70 -23.19
N GLU A 72 -21.16 -14.88 -23.03
CA GLU A 72 -22.56 -15.07 -22.64
C GLU A 72 -22.68 -16.42 -21.94
N GLN A 73 -23.63 -16.56 -21.01
CA GLN A 73 -23.83 -17.81 -20.28
C GLN A 73 -25.25 -18.34 -20.49
N PRO A 74 -25.42 -19.66 -20.69
CA PRO A 74 -26.74 -20.25 -20.82
C PRO A 74 -27.46 -20.25 -19.47
N LEU A 75 -28.75 -19.92 -19.50
CA LEU A 75 -29.66 -20.03 -18.37
C LEU A 75 -30.67 -21.16 -18.61
N THR A 76 -31.33 -21.61 -17.56
CA THR A 76 -32.42 -22.61 -17.65
C THR A 76 -33.50 -22.13 -18.62
N GLY A 77 -34.10 -23.04 -19.39
CA GLY A 77 -35.16 -22.70 -20.36
C GLY A 77 -34.65 -22.10 -21.69
N GLY A 78 -33.34 -22.16 -21.95
CA GLY A 78 -32.73 -21.68 -23.20
C GLY A 78 -32.48 -20.17 -23.23
N HIS A 79 -32.68 -19.48 -22.10
CA HIS A 79 -32.34 -18.08 -21.94
C HIS A 79 -30.81 -17.88 -21.93
N ARG A 80 -30.35 -16.64 -22.13
CA ARG A 80 -28.92 -16.28 -22.06
C ARG A 80 -28.71 -15.12 -21.11
N LEU A 81 -27.56 -15.08 -20.44
CA LEU A 81 -27.13 -14.00 -19.57
C LEU A 81 -26.04 -13.17 -20.27
N TRP A 82 -26.25 -11.85 -20.33
CA TRP A 82 -25.21 -10.87 -20.62
C TRP A 82 -24.94 -10.02 -19.38
N VAL A 83 -23.66 -9.74 -19.14
CA VAL A 83 -23.24 -8.89 -18.01
C VAL A 83 -22.65 -7.60 -18.55
N TYR A 84 -23.02 -6.48 -17.93
CA TYR A 84 -22.49 -5.16 -18.23
C TYR A 84 -21.72 -4.62 -17.03
N GLU A 85 -20.61 -3.94 -17.29
CA GLU A 85 -19.94 -3.11 -16.30
C GLU A 85 -20.74 -1.81 -16.15
N CYS A 86 -21.07 -1.47 -14.90
CA CYS A 86 -21.91 -0.32 -14.58
C CYS A 86 -21.25 0.55 -13.51
N ARG A 87 -21.44 1.86 -13.62
CA ARG A 87 -21.07 2.84 -12.59
C ARG A 87 -22.33 3.28 -11.85
N LEU A 88 -22.27 3.28 -10.52
CA LEU A 88 -23.33 3.84 -9.68
C LEU A 88 -23.27 5.36 -9.76
N ASP A 89 -24.33 5.99 -10.25
CA ASP A 89 -24.43 7.45 -10.42
C ASP A 89 -25.18 8.10 -9.24
N ALA A 90 -26.27 7.48 -8.78
CA ALA A 90 -27.07 7.96 -7.66
C ALA A 90 -27.77 6.81 -6.91
N GLY A 91 -28.14 7.08 -5.65
CA GLY A 91 -28.78 6.11 -4.75
C GLY A 91 -27.80 5.20 -4.02
N GLU A 92 -28.23 4.66 -2.88
CA GLU A 92 -27.54 3.57 -2.19
C GLU A 92 -28.35 2.28 -2.44
N PRO A 93 -27.78 1.24 -3.08
CA PRO A 93 -28.50 0.03 -3.42
C PRO A 93 -29.22 -0.61 -2.21
N GLN A 94 -30.50 -0.93 -2.37
CA GLN A 94 -31.36 -1.55 -1.36
C GLN A 94 -31.84 -2.93 -1.82
N PRO A 95 -31.98 -3.93 -0.93
CA PRO A 95 -32.51 -5.23 -1.31
C PRO A 95 -34.05 -5.18 -1.44
N LEU A 96 -34.60 -4.68 -2.56
CA LEU A 96 -36.07 -4.61 -2.73
C LEU A 96 -36.67 -5.97 -3.12
N GLU A 97 -35.98 -6.74 -3.97
CA GLU A 97 -36.40 -8.09 -4.38
C GLU A 97 -35.48 -9.21 -3.86
N HIS A 98 -34.32 -8.83 -3.34
CA HIS A 98 -33.35 -9.71 -2.69
C HIS A 98 -33.52 -9.70 -1.17
N ASP A 99 -33.02 -10.70 -0.45
CA ASP A 99 -33.03 -10.66 1.01
C ASP A 99 -31.76 -10.02 1.62
N ALA A 100 -30.70 -9.89 0.83
CA ALA A 100 -29.45 -9.28 1.24
C ALA A 100 -28.65 -8.76 0.03
N LEU A 101 -27.99 -7.62 0.24
CA LEU A 101 -26.91 -7.12 -0.61
C LEU A 101 -25.58 -7.15 0.13
N ARG A 102 -24.47 -7.39 -0.58
CA ARG A 102 -23.11 -7.29 -0.03
C ARG A 102 -22.15 -6.67 -1.03
N TRP A 103 -21.28 -5.80 -0.53
CA TRP A 103 -20.10 -5.32 -1.24
C TRP A 103 -18.90 -6.22 -0.93
N LEU A 104 -18.61 -7.16 -1.84
CA LEU A 104 -17.59 -8.18 -1.66
C LEU A 104 -16.23 -7.71 -2.20
N ALA A 105 -15.19 -7.79 -1.37
CA ALA A 105 -13.80 -7.66 -1.79
C ALA A 105 -13.39 -8.85 -2.68
N PRO A 106 -12.32 -8.73 -3.48
CA PRO A 106 -11.94 -9.76 -4.44
C PRO A 106 -11.66 -11.13 -3.80
N GLU A 107 -11.17 -11.14 -2.57
CA GLU A 107 -10.94 -12.35 -1.79
C GLU A 107 -12.26 -13.01 -1.36
N GLU A 108 -13.25 -12.20 -0.96
CA GLU A 108 -14.57 -12.63 -0.48
C GLU A 108 -15.45 -13.19 -1.62
N LEU A 109 -15.12 -12.90 -2.88
CA LEU A 109 -15.84 -13.42 -4.05
C LEU A 109 -15.80 -14.94 -4.14
N ALA A 110 -14.79 -15.60 -3.57
CA ALA A 110 -14.68 -17.05 -3.55
C ALA A 110 -15.48 -17.70 -2.40
N ASP A 111 -15.92 -16.90 -1.40
CA ASP A 111 -16.52 -17.40 -0.16
C ASP A 111 -18.06 -17.47 -0.22
N VAL A 112 -18.66 -17.01 -1.32
CA VAL A 112 -20.11 -17.00 -1.51
C VAL A 112 -20.54 -17.95 -2.62
N ALA A 113 -21.71 -18.58 -2.45
CA ALA A 113 -22.26 -19.53 -3.40
C ALA A 113 -22.92 -18.79 -4.58
N TRP A 114 -22.12 -18.41 -5.58
CA TRP A 114 -22.62 -17.80 -6.81
C TRP A 114 -23.47 -18.76 -7.64
N LEU A 115 -24.42 -18.20 -8.39
CA LEU A 115 -25.09 -18.94 -9.45
C LEU A 115 -24.06 -19.40 -10.51
N PRO A 116 -24.23 -20.60 -11.10
CA PRO A 116 -23.31 -21.11 -12.10
C PRO A 116 -23.12 -20.21 -13.34
N ALA A 117 -24.16 -19.44 -13.70
CA ALA A 117 -24.12 -18.54 -14.85
C ALA A 117 -23.30 -17.27 -14.58
N ASP A 118 -23.22 -16.84 -13.33
CA ASP A 118 -22.48 -15.64 -12.90
C ASP A 118 -20.99 -15.95 -12.71
N GLN A 119 -20.67 -17.16 -12.25
CA GLN A 119 -19.32 -17.57 -11.86
C GLN A 119 -18.23 -17.22 -12.90
N PRO A 120 -18.40 -17.43 -14.21
CA PRO A 120 -17.37 -17.08 -15.19
C PRO A 120 -17.09 -15.57 -15.25
N PHE A 121 -18.13 -14.74 -15.14
CA PHE A 121 -17.98 -13.28 -15.12
C PHE A 121 -17.37 -12.81 -13.81
N VAL A 122 -17.82 -13.37 -12.68
CA VAL A 122 -17.28 -13.07 -11.34
C VAL A 122 -15.80 -13.42 -11.27
N ASN A 123 -15.37 -14.56 -11.81
CA ASN A 123 -13.96 -14.94 -11.84
C ASN A 123 -13.11 -13.95 -12.65
N ALA A 124 -13.59 -13.53 -13.83
CA ALA A 124 -12.90 -12.52 -14.64
C ALA A 124 -12.83 -11.15 -13.95
N LEU A 125 -13.91 -10.75 -13.28
CA LEU A 125 -13.96 -9.51 -12.49
C LEU A 125 -13.02 -9.59 -11.29
N ARG A 126 -13.00 -10.72 -10.58
CA ARG A 126 -12.10 -10.98 -9.45
C ARG A 126 -10.65 -10.81 -9.86
N ASP A 127 -10.24 -11.42 -10.98
CA ASP A 127 -8.87 -11.31 -11.46
C ASP A 127 -8.47 -9.86 -11.75
N ARG A 128 -9.36 -9.10 -12.39
CA ARG A 128 -9.15 -7.67 -12.67
C ARG A 128 -9.10 -6.83 -11.39
N LEU A 129 -9.96 -7.10 -10.42
CA LEU A 129 -9.94 -6.38 -9.15
C LEU A 129 -8.68 -6.68 -8.34
N LEU A 130 -8.14 -7.90 -8.44
CA LEU A 130 -6.88 -8.31 -7.82
C LEU A 130 -5.64 -7.67 -8.46
N ASP A 131 -5.75 -7.16 -9.69
CA ASP A 131 -4.69 -6.37 -10.33
C ASP A 131 -4.54 -5.00 -9.66
N GLY A 132 -5.62 -4.45 -9.12
CA GLY A 132 -5.63 -3.22 -8.34
C GLY A 132 -5.16 -1.98 -9.11
N GLU A 133 -4.98 -0.89 -8.36
CA GLU A 133 -4.43 0.37 -8.87
C GLU A 133 -2.92 0.41 -8.60
N PRO A 134 -2.07 0.57 -9.63
CA PRO A 134 -0.64 0.72 -9.42
C PRO A 134 -0.33 1.90 -8.51
N MET A 135 0.48 1.67 -7.48
CA MET A 135 0.92 2.74 -6.59
C MET A 135 2.20 3.40 -7.12
N ALA A 136 2.20 4.73 -7.19
CA ALA A 136 3.40 5.49 -7.47
C ALA A 136 4.38 5.43 -6.28
N GLY A 137 5.70 5.47 -6.54
CA GLY A 137 6.71 5.78 -5.52
C GLY A 137 7.61 4.64 -5.05
N GLY A 138 7.38 3.38 -5.43
CA GLY A 138 8.30 2.29 -5.11
C GLY A 138 9.41 2.17 -6.16
N ASN A 139 10.66 2.50 -5.83
CA ASN A 139 11.82 2.31 -6.73
C ASN A 139 12.06 0.82 -7.10
N VAL A 140 11.40 -0.11 -6.40
CA VAL A 140 11.46 -1.55 -6.62
C VAL A 140 10.24 -2.11 -7.39
N GLY A 141 9.21 -1.27 -7.64
CA GLY A 141 8.01 -1.63 -8.41
C GLY A 141 7.07 -2.64 -7.72
N GLY A 142 5.87 -2.80 -8.29
CA GLY A 142 4.98 -3.94 -8.00
C GLY A 142 3.95 -3.78 -6.88
N ALA A 143 3.88 -2.63 -6.21
CA ALA A 143 2.82 -2.36 -5.23
C ALA A 143 1.52 -1.95 -5.93
N VAL A 144 0.40 -2.60 -5.57
CA VAL A 144 -0.93 -2.24 -6.05
C VAL A 144 -1.89 -2.01 -4.89
N ARG A 145 -2.74 -1.00 -5.01
CA ARG A 145 -3.79 -0.71 -4.05
C ARG A 145 -5.08 -1.42 -4.46
N ILE A 146 -5.71 -2.09 -3.51
CA ILE A 146 -7.04 -2.70 -3.65
C ILE A 146 -7.89 -2.19 -2.49
N GLY A 147 -8.81 -1.26 -2.78
CA GLY A 147 -9.65 -0.61 -1.78
C GLY A 147 -8.82 0.04 -0.65
N SER A 148 -8.94 -0.47 0.57
CA SER A 148 -8.22 0.00 1.77
C SER A 148 -6.96 -0.82 2.09
N THR A 149 -6.46 -1.59 1.13
CA THR A 149 -5.30 -2.47 1.31
C THR A 149 -4.27 -2.30 0.20
N VAL A 150 -3.04 -2.71 0.47
CA VAL A 150 -1.92 -2.70 -0.47
C VAL A 150 -1.42 -4.14 -0.64
N ARG A 151 -1.15 -4.55 -1.88
CA ARG A 151 -0.43 -5.78 -2.21
C ARG A 151 0.97 -5.44 -2.66
N ARG A 152 2.00 -6.12 -2.14
CA ARG A 152 3.39 -5.96 -2.57
C ARG A 152 4.04 -7.33 -2.80
N PRO A 153 5.06 -7.44 -3.67
CA PRO A 153 5.81 -8.68 -3.83
C PRO A 153 6.46 -9.10 -2.50
N THR A 154 6.40 -10.39 -2.15
CA THR A 154 7.11 -10.91 -0.98
C THR A 154 8.57 -11.24 -1.29
N GLY A 155 9.42 -11.20 -0.27
CA GLY A 155 10.79 -11.70 -0.30
C GLY A 155 11.10 -12.59 0.92
N PRO A 156 12.29 -13.21 0.97
CA PRO A 156 12.69 -14.04 2.12
C PRO A 156 12.69 -13.30 3.46
N TRP A 157 12.70 -11.96 3.45
CA TRP A 157 12.65 -11.10 4.64
C TRP A 157 11.23 -10.76 5.10
N THR A 158 10.20 -10.98 4.27
CA THR A 158 8.82 -10.62 4.58
C THR A 158 8.33 -11.20 5.91
N PRO A 159 8.63 -12.45 6.31
CA PRO A 159 8.23 -12.95 7.63
C PRO A 159 8.80 -12.13 8.80
N ALA A 160 10.03 -11.62 8.68
CA ALA A 160 10.65 -10.79 9.72
C ALA A 160 9.98 -9.42 9.82
N VAL A 161 9.70 -8.79 8.67
CA VAL A 161 8.95 -7.54 8.60
C VAL A 161 7.54 -7.71 9.16
N HIS A 162 6.84 -8.80 8.83
CA HIS A 162 5.52 -9.08 9.37
C HIS A 162 5.54 -9.23 10.90
N ALA A 163 6.53 -9.93 11.45
CA ALA A 163 6.70 -10.06 12.89
C ALA A 163 6.94 -8.71 13.57
N LEU A 164 7.76 -7.84 12.96
CA LEU A 164 7.99 -6.48 13.43
C LEU A 164 6.71 -5.65 13.42
N LEU A 165 5.99 -5.59 12.30
CA LEU A 165 4.75 -4.81 12.16
C LEU A 165 3.67 -5.27 13.15
N ALA A 166 3.54 -6.59 13.36
CA ALA A 166 2.62 -7.15 14.34
C ALA A 166 2.99 -6.72 15.77
N HIS A 167 4.28 -6.74 16.13
CA HIS A 167 4.77 -6.23 17.42
C HIS A 167 4.47 -4.73 17.59
N LEU A 168 4.76 -3.92 16.58
CA LEU A 168 4.50 -2.46 16.63
C LEU A 168 3.01 -2.16 16.83
N GLY A 169 2.13 -2.90 16.14
CA GLY A 169 0.69 -2.81 16.34
C GLY A 169 0.27 -3.20 17.76
N ALA A 170 0.84 -4.27 18.32
CA ALA A 170 0.57 -4.69 19.70
C ALA A 170 1.11 -3.69 20.74
N ALA A 171 2.22 -3.01 20.44
CA ALA A 171 2.79 -1.96 21.27
C ALA A 171 2.04 -0.61 21.16
N GLY A 172 1.03 -0.52 20.29
CA GLY A 172 0.24 0.71 20.10
C GLY A 172 0.98 1.81 19.35
N LEU A 173 1.99 1.49 18.54
CA LEU A 173 2.65 2.49 17.70
C LEU A 173 1.73 2.84 16.52
N ASP A 174 1.15 4.04 16.57
CA ASP A 174 0.39 4.58 15.45
C ASP A 174 1.26 4.88 14.22
N GLY A 175 0.62 4.88 13.04
CA GLY A 175 1.26 5.23 11.79
C GLY A 175 2.13 4.13 11.20
N VAL A 176 1.73 2.87 11.41
CA VAL A 176 2.38 1.68 10.88
C VAL A 176 1.33 0.84 10.12
N PRO A 177 1.62 0.34 8.90
CA PRO A 177 0.72 -0.57 8.21
C PRO A 177 0.51 -1.87 9.01
N ARG A 178 -0.75 -2.34 9.08
CA ARG A 178 -1.05 -3.65 9.67
C ARG A 178 -0.94 -4.75 8.63
N VAL A 179 -0.36 -5.87 9.03
CA VAL A 179 -0.29 -7.10 8.25
C VAL A 179 -1.64 -7.80 8.26
N LEU A 180 -2.18 -8.10 7.09
CA LEU A 180 -3.41 -8.87 6.91
C LEU A 180 -3.14 -10.26 6.34
N GLY A 181 -1.90 -10.57 5.95
CA GLY A 181 -1.48 -11.90 5.52
C GLY A 181 -0.73 -11.87 4.19
N VAL A 182 -0.89 -12.95 3.42
CA VAL A 182 -0.37 -13.12 2.07
C VAL A 182 -1.53 -13.61 1.21
N ASP A 183 -1.73 -13.02 0.03
CA ASP A 183 -2.80 -13.42 -0.88
C ASP A 183 -2.47 -14.68 -1.68
N GLU A 184 -3.44 -15.18 -2.45
CA GLU A 184 -3.29 -16.39 -3.28
C GLU A 184 -2.24 -16.24 -4.40
N ARG A 185 -1.86 -15.01 -4.74
CA ARG A 185 -0.81 -14.70 -5.72
C ARG A 185 0.57 -14.56 -5.08
N GLY A 186 0.69 -14.85 -3.78
CA GLY A 186 1.95 -14.77 -3.04
C GLY A 186 2.42 -13.33 -2.78
N ARG A 187 1.49 -12.37 -2.73
CA ARG A 187 1.80 -10.97 -2.38
C ARG A 187 1.46 -10.71 -0.92
N GLU A 188 2.30 -9.96 -0.22
CA GLU A 188 1.94 -9.51 1.14
C GLU A 188 0.73 -8.59 1.08
N VAL A 189 -0.10 -8.66 2.11
CA VAL A 189 -1.31 -7.84 2.24
C VAL A 189 -1.17 -6.93 3.44
N LEU A 190 -1.14 -5.63 3.21
CA LEU A 190 -1.03 -4.61 4.26
C LEU A 190 -2.25 -3.67 4.21
N THR A 191 -2.59 -3.04 5.34
CA THR A 191 -3.53 -1.91 5.32
C THR A 191 -2.93 -0.73 4.56
N TYR A 192 -3.73 -0.07 3.73
CA TYR A 192 -3.36 1.20 3.11
C TYR A 192 -3.35 2.31 4.17
N VAL A 193 -2.31 3.15 4.15
CA VAL A 193 -2.21 4.37 4.98
C VAL A 193 -2.67 5.54 4.12
N PRO A 194 -3.87 6.12 4.35
CA PRO A 194 -4.36 7.23 3.55
C PRO A 194 -3.56 8.50 3.79
N GLY A 195 -3.17 9.17 2.72
CA GLY A 195 -2.50 10.47 2.79
C GLY A 195 -1.59 10.71 1.59
N ARG A 196 -0.94 11.88 1.60
CA ARG A 196 0.08 12.27 0.62
C ARG A 196 1.45 11.90 1.15
N VAL A 197 2.32 11.33 0.33
CA VAL A 197 3.72 11.10 0.72
C VAL A 197 4.47 12.45 0.74
N ALA A 198 5.24 12.72 1.78
CA ALA A 198 5.98 13.98 1.91
C ALA A 198 7.15 14.06 0.92
N ALA A 199 7.55 15.29 0.57
CA ALA A 199 8.70 15.55 -0.30
C ALA A 199 8.61 14.90 -1.70
N GLN A 200 7.40 14.64 -2.19
CA GLN A 200 7.18 14.21 -3.58
C GLN A 200 7.37 15.39 -4.55
N ASP A 201 7.72 15.10 -5.80
CA ASP A 201 7.78 16.07 -6.89
C ASP A 201 8.65 17.32 -6.63
N GLY A 202 9.70 17.18 -5.81
CA GLY A 202 10.62 18.27 -5.49
C GLY A 202 10.12 19.21 -4.39
N GLU A 203 9.06 18.82 -3.65
CA GLU A 203 8.61 19.51 -2.45
C GLU A 203 9.76 19.69 -1.44
N THR A 204 9.86 20.90 -0.87
CA THR A 204 10.83 21.18 0.18
C THR A 204 10.37 20.60 1.51
N VAL A 205 11.25 19.85 2.18
CA VAL A 205 10.99 19.32 3.53
C VAL A 205 10.80 20.48 4.50
N ARG A 206 9.66 20.53 5.19
CA ARG A 206 9.30 21.59 6.13
C ARG A 206 9.76 21.24 7.54
N ASP A 207 9.95 22.24 8.39
CA ASP A 207 10.34 22.04 9.78
C ASP A 207 9.36 21.13 10.56
N VAL A 208 8.07 21.26 10.28
CA VAL A 208 7.02 20.43 10.88
C VAL A 208 7.15 18.94 10.47
N ASP A 209 7.68 18.66 9.27
CA ASP A 209 7.93 17.29 8.82
C ASP A 209 9.14 16.70 9.57
N VAL A 210 10.20 17.51 9.74
CA VAL A 210 11.40 17.13 10.50
C VAL A 210 11.08 16.84 11.97
N GLN A 211 10.26 17.69 12.59
CA GLN A 211 9.83 17.51 13.98
C GLN A 211 9.03 16.22 14.16
N GLN A 212 8.00 16.01 13.34
CA GLN A 212 7.14 14.84 13.47
C GLN A 212 7.88 13.53 13.18
N LEU A 213 8.79 13.51 12.20
CA LEU A 213 9.63 12.34 11.95
C LEU A 213 10.58 12.06 13.11
N GLY A 214 11.20 13.08 13.72
CA GLY A 214 12.01 12.91 14.91
C GLY A 214 11.22 12.35 16.10
N GLU A 215 10.03 12.89 16.37
CA GLU A 215 9.14 12.45 17.43
C GLU A 215 8.62 11.02 17.20
N TRP A 216 8.24 10.70 15.96
CA TRP A 216 7.82 9.36 15.57
C TRP A 216 8.97 8.37 15.71
N LEU A 217 10.19 8.72 15.26
CA LEU A 217 11.36 7.86 15.36
C LEU A 217 11.71 7.53 16.81
N ARG A 218 11.56 8.49 17.73
CA ARG A 218 11.70 8.25 19.17
C ARG A 218 10.71 7.20 19.68
N ARG A 219 9.43 7.34 19.31
CA ARG A 219 8.37 6.38 19.70
C ARG A 219 8.61 5.01 19.09
N TYR A 220 9.03 4.96 17.83
CA TYR A 220 9.41 3.73 17.15
C TYR A 220 10.55 3.01 17.87
N HIS A 221 11.66 3.71 18.14
CA HIS A 221 12.80 3.14 18.85
C HIS A 221 12.42 2.64 20.25
N ALA A 222 11.57 3.35 20.97
CA ALA A 222 11.04 2.87 22.26
C ALA A 222 10.24 1.57 22.10
N ALA A 223 9.37 1.47 21.10
CA ALA A 223 8.53 0.29 20.85
C ALA A 223 9.36 -0.96 20.48
N VAL A 224 10.45 -0.81 19.73
CA VAL A 224 11.29 -1.95 19.31
C VAL A 224 12.32 -2.40 20.36
N LEU A 225 12.46 -1.68 21.48
CA LEU A 225 13.31 -2.13 22.59
C LEU A 225 12.81 -3.46 23.18
N GLU A 226 11.50 -3.69 23.17
CA GLU A 226 10.90 -4.92 23.68
C GLU A 226 10.81 -6.04 22.62
N PHE A 227 11.07 -5.72 21.35
CA PHE A 227 11.03 -6.71 20.27
C PHE A 227 12.29 -7.59 20.30
N ARG A 228 12.18 -8.75 20.94
CA ARG A 228 13.25 -9.75 21.05
C ARG A 228 12.77 -11.09 20.50
N PRO A 229 12.84 -11.32 19.17
CA PRO A 229 12.38 -12.56 18.58
C PRO A 229 13.20 -13.75 19.12
N PRO A 230 12.55 -14.90 19.41
CA PRO A 230 13.20 -16.05 20.03
C PRO A 230 14.16 -16.80 19.09
N ALA A 231 14.08 -16.53 17.79
CA ALA A 231 14.94 -17.08 16.77
C ALA A 231 15.52 -15.95 15.91
N VAL A 232 16.64 -16.24 15.24
CA VAL A 232 17.21 -15.32 14.25
C VAL A 232 16.20 -15.15 13.12
N LEU A 233 15.75 -13.92 12.93
CA LEU A 233 14.91 -13.55 11.80
C LEU A 233 15.79 -13.27 10.58
N ARG A 234 15.24 -13.59 9.41
CA ARG A 234 15.87 -13.30 8.11
C ARG A 234 15.51 -11.88 7.70
N TRP A 235 16.47 -10.96 7.68
CA TRP A 235 16.24 -9.59 7.21
C TRP A 235 16.79 -9.43 5.80
N ARG A 236 16.37 -8.38 5.09
CA ARG A 236 16.81 -8.19 3.69
C ARG A 236 18.32 -8.05 3.57
N THR A 237 18.98 -7.49 4.58
CA THR A 237 20.42 -7.20 4.53
C THR A 237 21.28 -8.06 5.43
N VAL A 238 20.71 -8.78 6.40
CA VAL A 238 21.48 -9.54 7.39
C VAL A 238 20.64 -10.59 8.12
N ASP A 239 21.24 -11.74 8.39
CA ASP A 239 20.61 -12.86 9.10
C ASP A 239 21.42 -13.18 10.38
N ARG A 240 21.26 -12.35 11.42
CA ARG A 240 21.97 -12.50 12.71
C ARG A 240 21.12 -12.02 13.89
N PRO A 241 21.39 -12.47 15.12
CA PRO A 241 20.74 -11.91 16.31
C PRO A 241 21.13 -10.43 16.53
N LEU A 242 20.30 -9.72 17.30
CA LEU A 242 20.64 -8.38 17.80
C LEU A 242 21.84 -8.47 18.75
N GLU A 243 22.82 -7.60 18.54
CA GLU A 243 23.96 -7.43 19.44
C GLU A 243 23.60 -6.50 20.61
N ALA A 244 24.48 -6.44 21.61
CA ALA A 244 24.28 -5.55 22.75
C ALA A 244 24.22 -4.08 22.31
N GLY A 245 23.12 -3.40 22.67
CA GLY A 245 22.88 -2.00 22.31
C GLY A 245 22.23 -1.80 20.94
N GLU A 246 21.93 -2.88 20.21
CA GLU A 246 21.16 -2.79 18.96
C GLU A 246 19.66 -2.90 19.17
N ILE A 247 18.94 -2.35 18.21
CA ILE A 247 17.49 -2.50 18.02
C ILE A 247 17.24 -2.98 16.59
N VAL A 248 15.98 -3.25 16.27
CA VAL A 248 15.57 -3.32 14.86
C VAL A 248 15.36 -1.90 14.36
N CYS A 249 16.33 -1.39 13.61
CA CYS A 249 16.23 -0.12 12.90
C CYS A 249 15.34 -0.28 11.66
N HIS A 250 14.68 0.78 11.23
CA HIS A 250 13.92 0.81 9.98
C HIS A 250 14.85 0.94 8.76
N HIS A 251 16.01 1.58 8.93
CA HIS A 251 17.07 1.80 7.94
C HIS A 251 16.70 2.64 6.71
N ASP A 252 15.48 3.17 6.64
CA ASP A 252 15.00 3.97 5.52
C ASP A 252 13.96 5.05 5.96
N VAL A 253 14.15 5.62 7.15
CA VAL A 253 13.28 6.69 7.65
C VAL A 253 13.61 8.00 6.95
N ALA A 254 12.71 8.44 6.07
CA ALA A 254 12.89 9.64 5.27
C ALA A 254 11.53 10.25 4.88
N PRO A 255 11.50 11.54 4.48
CA PRO A 255 10.26 12.19 4.04
C PRO A 255 9.54 11.46 2.90
N TYR A 256 10.28 10.87 1.95
CA TYR A 256 9.69 10.10 0.85
C TYR A 256 9.01 8.79 1.28
N ASN A 257 9.16 8.38 2.54
CA ASN A 257 8.46 7.25 3.16
C ASN A 257 7.45 7.71 4.22
N ALA A 258 7.23 9.01 4.37
CA ALA A 258 6.34 9.59 5.36
C ALA A 258 5.00 9.95 4.72
N VAL A 259 3.89 9.43 5.26
CA VAL A 259 2.54 9.69 4.78
C VAL A 259 1.89 10.78 5.65
N MET A 260 1.37 11.81 5.00
CA MET A 260 0.84 13.03 5.61
C MET A 260 -0.66 13.19 5.32
N ASP A 261 -1.41 13.60 6.34
CA ASP A 261 -2.79 14.06 6.26
C ASP A 261 -2.82 15.55 6.64
N GLY A 262 -2.91 16.42 5.64
CA GLY A 262 -2.58 17.84 5.80
C GLY A 262 -1.14 18.01 6.27
N ASP A 263 -0.98 18.52 7.49
CA ASP A 263 0.31 18.70 8.17
C ASP A 263 0.66 17.59 9.15
N ARG A 264 -0.24 16.62 9.38
CA ARG A 264 -0.05 15.55 10.36
C ARG A 264 0.61 14.33 9.72
N LEU A 265 1.68 13.83 10.34
CA LEU A 265 2.25 12.52 10.02
C LEU A 265 1.28 11.41 10.45
N VAL A 266 0.78 10.66 9.48
CA VAL A 266 -0.19 9.57 9.70
C VAL A 266 0.40 8.19 9.40
N GLY A 267 1.60 8.11 8.84
CA GLY A 267 2.36 6.86 8.90
C GLY A 267 3.72 6.88 8.22
N VAL A 268 4.47 5.81 8.44
CA VAL A 268 5.75 5.53 7.79
C VAL A 268 5.65 4.18 7.07
N ILE A 269 6.11 4.16 5.81
CA ILE A 269 6.02 3.02 4.91
C ILE A 269 7.41 2.54 4.47
N ASP A 270 7.45 1.46 3.69
CA ASP A 270 8.66 0.81 3.15
C ASP A 270 9.60 0.20 4.20
N TRP A 271 9.15 -0.93 4.76
CA TRP A 271 9.80 -1.62 5.88
C TRP A 271 10.81 -2.69 5.44
N ASP A 272 11.05 -2.84 4.13
CA ASP A 272 11.88 -3.94 3.59
C ASP A 272 13.34 -3.85 4.04
N MET A 273 13.81 -2.66 4.39
CA MET A 273 15.17 -2.42 4.84
C MET A 273 15.34 -2.61 6.36
N ALA A 274 14.26 -2.88 7.09
CA ALA A 274 14.32 -3.06 8.53
C ALA A 274 15.28 -4.20 8.92
N GLY A 275 15.94 -4.05 10.07
CA GLY A 275 16.84 -5.06 10.59
C GLY A 275 17.75 -4.54 11.71
N PRO A 276 18.64 -5.40 12.24
CA PRO A 276 19.58 -5.05 13.28
C PRO A 276 20.37 -3.78 12.97
N GLY A 277 20.52 -2.92 13.98
CA GLY A 277 21.36 -1.72 13.88
C GLY A 277 21.35 -0.92 15.18
N ARG A 278 22.18 0.11 15.24
CA ARG A 278 22.18 1.07 16.35
C ARG A 278 21.17 2.18 16.09
N PRO A 279 20.49 2.72 17.12
CA PRO A 279 19.54 3.84 16.96
C PRO A 279 20.12 5.06 16.21
N LEU A 280 21.43 5.30 16.38
CA LEU A 280 22.14 6.39 15.71
C LEU A 280 22.15 6.24 14.18
N GLU A 281 22.05 5.01 13.65
CA GLU A 281 22.04 4.75 12.20
C GLU A 281 20.74 5.25 11.56
N ASP A 282 19.59 5.00 12.18
CA ASP A 282 18.31 5.54 11.71
C ASP A 282 18.28 7.06 11.82
N LEU A 283 18.77 7.61 12.93
CA LEU A 283 18.81 9.05 13.12
C LEU A 283 19.76 9.76 12.13
N SER A 284 20.90 9.13 11.82
CA SER A 284 21.85 9.62 10.80
C SER A 284 21.27 9.55 9.39
N PHE A 285 20.51 8.49 9.08
CA PHE A 285 19.83 8.36 7.79
C PHE A 285 18.67 9.36 7.66
N ALA A 286 17.89 9.55 8.73
CA ALA A 286 16.85 10.57 8.79
C ALA A 286 17.45 11.98 8.63
N ALA A 287 18.59 12.26 9.27
CA ALA A 287 19.29 13.54 9.12
C ALA A 287 19.72 13.81 7.67
N TRP A 288 20.25 12.81 6.96
CA TRP A 288 20.61 12.94 5.54
C TRP A 288 19.45 13.45 4.66
N ASN A 289 18.23 13.00 4.95
CA ASN A 289 17.05 13.30 4.16
C ASN A 289 16.24 14.51 4.69
N CYS A 290 16.12 14.68 6.01
CA CYS A 290 15.32 15.73 6.64
C CYS A 290 16.05 17.08 6.75
N VAL A 291 17.39 17.05 6.86
CA VAL A 291 18.28 18.23 6.92
C VAL A 291 18.83 18.58 5.51
N PRO A 292 18.17 18.06 4.47
CA PRO A 292 18.74 17.69 3.16
C PRO A 292 20.27 17.80 3.03
N LEU A 293 21.04 17.02 3.81
CA LEU A 293 22.51 17.08 3.79
C LEU A 293 23.12 16.66 2.44
N HIS A 294 22.34 16.00 1.58
CA HIS A 294 22.70 15.71 0.20
C HIS A 294 22.80 16.96 -0.70
N ALA A 295 22.08 18.02 -0.33
CA ALA A 295 22.04 19.32 -1.01
C ALA A 295 22.77 20.39 -0.18
N ASP A 296 23.06 21.54 -0.80
CA ASP A 296 23.67 22.67 -0.11
C ASP A 296 22.67 23.73 0.31
N VAL A 297 22.24 23.64 1.56
CA VAL A 297 21.32 24.59 2.21
C VAL A 297 22.05 25.61 3.10
N GLY A 298 23.39 25.54 3.17
CA GLY A 298 24.23 26.37 4.05
C GLY A 298 24.42 25.79 5.45
N ALA A 299 25.60 26.05 6.04
CA ALA A 299 26.04 25.42 7.29
C ALA A 299 25.13 25.74 8.49
N ALA A 300 24.75 27.02 8.65
CA ALA A 300 23.88 27.47 9.74
C ALA A 300 22.49 26.81 9.68
N GLU A 301 21.91 26.67 8.47
CA GLU A 301 20.61 26.03 8.29
C GLU A 301 20.69 24.51 8.49
N SER A 302 21.76 23.86 8.01
CA SER A 302 22.03 22.46 8.32
C SER A 302 22.12 22.23 9.83
N ALA A 303 22.88 23.06 10.55
CA ALA A 303 23.02 22.97 12.00
C ALA A 303 21.68 23.21 12.73
N ARG A 304 20.90 24.22 12.31
CA ARG A 304 19.57 24.52 12.88
C ARG A 304 18.60 23.33 12.73
N ARG A 305 18.47 22.78 11.53
CA ARG A 305 17.58 21.64 11.26
C ARG A 305 18.06 20.35 11.93
N LEU A 306 19.38 20.15 12.06
CA LEU A 306 19.91 19.00 12.79
C LEU A 306 19.55 19.08 14.28
N ARG A 307 19.68 20.26 14.90
CA ARG A 307 19.20 20.49 16.27
C ARG A 307 17.70 20.25 16.41
N LEU A 308 16.91 20.68 15.42
CA LEU A 308 15.47 20.45 15.39
C LEU A 308 15.12 18.96 15.41
N LEU A 309 15.71 18.17 14.51
CA LEU A 309 15.55 16.71 14.45
C LEU A 309 15.97 16.04 15.77
N CYS A 310 17.15 16.41 16.28
CA CYS A 310 17.70 15.82 17.50
C CYS A 310 16.86 16.15 18.74
N SER A 311 16.35 17.38 18.83
CA SER A 311 15.44 17.81 19.90
C SER A 311 14.14 17.02 19.86
N ALA A 312 13.51 16.92 18.67
CA ALA A 312 12.30 16.15 18.44
C ALA A 312 12.46 14.65 18.78
N TYR A 313 13.63 14.08 18.45
CA TYR A 313 13.98 12.70 18.80
C TYR A 313 14.19 12.47 20.31
N GLY A 314 14.28 13.51 21.13
CA GLY A 314 14.47 13.40 22.58
C GLY A 314 15.86 13.80 23.08
N GLY A 315 16.55 14.67 22.36
CA GLY A 315 17.81 15.29 22.81
C GLY A 315 19.06 14.51 22.43
N ALA A 316 19.09 13.86 21.25
CA ALA A 316 20.33 13.32 20.72
C ALA A 316 21.38 14.43 20.50
N GLU A 317 22.66 14.08 20.58
CA GLU A 317 23.74 15.04 20.36
C GLU A 317 23.93 15.27 18.85
N PRO A 318 23.72 16.50 18.32
CA PRO A 318 23.78 16.77 16.89
C PRO A 318 25.12 16.41 16.24
N GLY A 319 26.24 16.64 16.90
CA GLY A 319 27.58 16.29 16.42
C GLY A 319 27.75 14.79 16.17
N ALA A 320 27.25 13.95 17.07
CA ALA A 320 27.28 12.49 16.96
C ALA A 320 26.40 12.01 15.81
N VAL A 321 25.23 12.63 15.60
CA VAL A 321 24.37 12.35 14.44
C VAL A 321 25.10 12.74 13.16
N LEU A 322 25.65 13.96 13.08
CA LEU A 322 26.39 14.44 11.91
C LEU A 322 27.59 13.53 11.58
N ALA A 323 28.34 13.11 12.60
CA ALA A 323 29.46 12.19 12.45
C ALA A 323 29.02 10.81 11.93
N GLY A 324 27.82 10.36 12.27
CA GLY A 324 27.22 9.11 11.80
C GLY A 324 26.68 9.14 10.36
N VAL A 325 26.36 10.32 9.82
CA VAL A 325 25.76 10.48 8.47
C VAL A 325 26.65 9.86 7.40
N VAL A 326 27.91 10.26 7.29
CA VAL A 326 28.78 9.83 6.18
C VAL A 326 28.99 8.30 6.19
N PRO A 327 29.42 7.66 7.30
CA PRO A 327 29.56 6.20 7.35
C PRO A 327 28.25 5.46 7.01
N ARG A 328 27.10 5.98 7.47
CA ARG A 328 25.80 5.36 7.23
C ARG A 328 25.38 5.42 5.77
N ILE A 329 25.62 6.54 5.10
CA ILE A 329 25.29 6.71 3.68
C ILE A 329 26.29 5.97 2.78
N GLU A 330 27.57 5.93 3.14
CA GLU A 330 28.57 5.13 2.43
C GLU A 330 28.24 3.63 2.50
N THR A 331 27.73 3.16 3.64
CA THR A 331 27.21 1.78 3.78
C THR A 331 26.03 1.53 2.83
N ALA A 332 25.10 2.49 2.69
CA ALA A 332 23.98 2.37 1.76
C ALA A 332 24.45 2.33 0.29
N VAL A 333 25.37 3.24 -0.09
CA VAL A 333 26.02 3.28 -1.41
C VAL A 333 26.68 1.94 -1.73
N ALA A 334 27.44 1.37 -0.80
CA ALA A 334 28.11 0.09 -0.99
C ALA A 334 27.11 -1.07 -1.16
N LYS A 335 26.00 -1.06 -0.40
CA LYS A 335 24.91 -2.05 -0.52
C LYS A 335 24.21 -1.97 -1.87
N ILE A 336 23.87 -0.77 -2.35
CA ILE A 336 23.27 -0.57 -3.67
C ILE A 336 24.21 -1.09 -4.76
N ALA A 337 25.48 -0.70 -4.71
CA ALA A 337 26.49 -1.13 -5.68
C ALA A 337 26.66 -2.67 -5.70
N ALA A 338 26.64 -3.31 -4.51
CA ALA A 338 26.73 -4.75 -4.40
C ALA A 338 25.49 -5.46 -4.94
N GLY A 339 24.28 -4.95 -4.64
CA GLY A 339 23.03 -5.48 -5.16
C GLY A 339 22.92 -5.39 -6.68
N GLN A 340 23.36 -4.27 -7.27
CA GLN A 340 23.43 -4.12 -8.72
C GLN A 340 24.38 -5.13 -9.37
N ARG A 341 25.57 -5.35 -8.79
CA ARG A 341 26.49 -6.40 -9.27
C ARG A 341 25.93 -7.81 -9.15
N ALA A 342 25.09 -8.05 -8.14
CA ALA A 342 24.43 -9.32 -7.92
C ALA A 342 23.15 -9.51 -8.76
N GLY A 343 22.71 -8.48 -9.50
CA GLY A 343 21.50 -8.52 -10.32
C GLY A 343 20.19 -8.44 -9.53
N ASP A 344 20.20 -7.88 -8.31
CA ASP A 344 18.96 -7.61 -7.58
C ASP A 344 18.09 -6.62 -8.38
N PRO A 345 16.88 -7.00 -8.83
CA PRO A 345 16.06 -6.15 -9.70
C PRO A 345 15.76 -4.78 -9.10
N GLY A 346 15.51 -4.71 -7.79
CA GLY A 346 15.23 -3.46 -7.09
C GLY A 346 16.43 -2.52 -7.07
N MET A 347 17.62 -3.04 -6.80
CA MET A 347 18.85 -2.24 -6.81
C MET A 347 19.26 -1.84 -8.22
N CYS A 348 19.01 -2.70 -9.22
CA CYS A 348 19.22 -2.39 -10.64
C CYS A 348 18.31 -1.25 -11.12
N ASN A 349 17.05 -1.20 -10.67
CA ASN A 349 16.13 -0.11 -11.03
C ASN A 349 16.64 1.27 -10.57
N LEU A 350 17.36 1.33 -9.45
CA LEU A 350 17.95 2.59 -8.95
C LEU A 350 19.02 3.17 -9.90
N ALA A 351 19.59 2.37 -10.80
CA ALA A 351 20.53 2.88 -11.80
C ALA A 351 19.87 3.89 -12.77
N ALA A 352 18.55 3.76 -13.00
CA ALA A 352 17.80 4.68 -13.85
C ALA A 352 17.78 6.13 -13.31
N VAL A 353 17.94 6.29 -11.99
CA VAL A 353 18.06 7.59 -11.32
C VAL A 353 19.50 7.95 -10.93
N GLY A 354 20.48 7.19 -11.44
CA GLY A 354 21.91 7.44 -11.27
C GLY A 354 22.51 6.98 -9.95
N GLU A 355 21.86 6.08 -9.23
CA GLU A 355 22.45 5.44 -8.05
C GLU A 355 23.36 4.28 -8.43
N PRO A 356 24.45 4.06 -7.67
CA PRO A 356 24.82 4.72 -6.42
C PRO A 356 25.71 5.98 -6.58
N GLU A 357 26.14 6.32 -7.80
CA GLU A 357 27.09 7.40 -8.06
C GLU A 357 26.55 8.77 -7.66
N ARG A 358 25.25 9.00 -7.83
CA ARG A 358 24.57 10.24 -7.41
C ARG A 358 24.75 10.48 -5.92
N THR A 359 24.44 9.49 -5.09
CA THR A 359 24.60 9.58 -3.63
C THR A 359 26.08 9.67 -3.25
N ALA A 360 26.97 8.91 -3.89
CA ALA A 360 28.41 8.99 -3.62
C ALA A 360 28.97 10.41 -3.87
N LYS A 361 28.56 11.07 -4.95
CA LYS A 361 28.92 12.47 -5.23
C LYS A 361 28.37 13.43 -4.17
N ALA A 362 27.14 13.19 -3.68
CA ALA A 362 26.55 14.00 -2.62
C ALA A 362 27.32 13.85 -1.29
N VAL A 363 27.75 12.64 -0.94
CA VAL A 363 28.62 12.39 0.23
C VAL A 363 29.94 13.15 0.11
N ALA A 364 30.59 13.10 -1.05
CA ALA A 364 31.83 13.86 -1.29
C ALA A 364 31.64 15.37 -1.08
N ARG A 365 30.52 15.94 -1.56
CA ARG A 365 30.17 17.35 -1.32
C ARG A 365 29.86 17.65 0.15
N LEU A 366 29.20 16.73 0.87
CA LEU A 366 28.96 16.88 2.30
C LEU A 366 30.29 16.92 3.07
N ARG A 367 31.25 16.06 2.76
CA ARG A 367 32.57 16.01 3.43
C ARG A 367 33.29 17.37 3.42
N VAL A 368 33.20 18.12 2.33
CA VAL A 368 33.78 19.48 2.21
C VAL A 368 33.11 20.48 3.17
N ARG A 369 31.81 20.31 3.43
CA ARG A 369 30.99 21.22 4.25
C ARG A 369 30.95 20.83 5.73
N LEU A 370 31.33 19.60 6.08
CA LEU A 370 31.31 19.11 7.48
C LEU A 370 31.98 20.06 8.46
N PRO A 371 33.21 20.59 8.23
CA PRO A 371 33.85 21.47 9.21
C PRO A 371 33.04 22.73 9.52
N ALA A 372 32.38 23.31 8.52
CA ALA A 372 31.55 24.49 8.70
C ALA A 372 30.26 24.16 9.47
N ILE A 373 29.61 23.04 9.16
CA ILE A 373 28.41 22.59 9.89
C ILE A 373 28.77 22.26 11.34
N THR A 374 29.88 21.57 11.58
CA THR A 374 30.36 21.26 12.93
C THR A 374 30.64 22.53 13.73
N ALA A 375 31.31 23.53 13.13
CA ALA A 375 31.56 24.81 13.82
C ALA A 375 30.26 25.53 14.22
N GLU A 376 29.21 25.43 13.40
CA GLU A 376 27.89 25.98 13.72
C GLU A 376 27.16 25.21 14.82
N LEU A 377 27.54 23.97 15.14
CA LEU A 377 26.93 23.17 16.20
C LEU A 377 27.43 23.54 17.60
N GLY A 378 28.63 24.11 17.70
CA GLY A 378 29.36 24.35 18.95
C GLY A 378 30.28 23.20 19.29
#